data_AF-A0A352UN32-F1
#
_entry.id   AF-A0A352UN32-F1
#
_cell.length_a   1.000
_cell.length_b   1.000
_cell.length_c   1.000
_cell.angle_alpha   90.00
_cell.angle_beta   90.00
_cell.angle_gamma   90.00
#
_symmetry.space_group_name_H-M   'P 1'
#
loop_
_entity.id
_entity.type
_entity.pdbx_description
1 polymer ?
#
loop_
_entity_poly.entity_id
_entity_poly.type
_entity_poly.pdbx_seq_one_letter_code
_entity_poly.pdbx_strand_id
1 'polypeptide(L)'
;MEKKVIKVKMLGEFSISDGTGVSMISDKNNRSKKVLTLLEYLVTFRDREIPQNELIELLWPDDDADESANTLKTLLHRTRAALDDVSGGMGKEIIICRRGAYAWNNEYETIVDTEEFEKSCRLAASARGEEKLAHLLESIALYKGGFLPKTAAEIWAVPISAYYHNLYLNAVHEAVGLLNADAQFDAIIEICQQAVSIDPFDEELHLSMIQALLANGMQQQAINHYTKVTELYFDKFGINPSPELTKLYKDIVKVSNNTEMNLNIIREELRESEGETHAFFCEYEFFKDIYRLQARAVVRSGGVVQIALMTVMDTAGYKLSQKQMALTMGRLNEVVSYSLRSSDIYCRFSVSQYLIMLPSANLEDSEKVMHRISSNFRKAFPHMKALLHYTSLPMEPKL
;
A
#
# COMPACT_ATOMS: atom_id res chain seq x y z
N MET A 1 37.73 29.58 -12.87
CA MET A 1 37.15 28.38 -12.25
C MET A 1 36.20 27.77 -13.27
N GLU A 2 36.41 26.50 -13.64
CA GLU A 2 35.48 25.78 -14.52
C GLU A 2 34.11 25.73 -13.82
N LYS A 3 33.05 26.11 -14.52
CA LYS A 3 31.68 25.97 -14.03
C LYS A 3 31.40 24.47 -13.89
N LYS A 4 31.29 23.96 -12.67
CA LYS A 4 30.92 22.56 -12.43
C LYS A 4 29.45 22.35 -12.79
N VAL A 5 29.16 21.21 -13.42
CA VAL A 5 27.78 20.76 -13.68
C VAL A 5 27.15 20.32 -12.37
N ILE A 6 25.97 20.87 -12.05
CA ILE A 6 25.22 20.50 -10.86
C ILE A 6 24.23 19.40 -11.24
N LYS A 7 24.26 18.27 -10.53
CA LYS A 7 23.26 17.20 -10.69
C LYS A 7 22.34 17.17 -9.49
N VAL A 8 21.04 17.28 -9.73
CA VAL A 8 20.00 17.24 -8.71
C VAL A 8 19.14 16.00 -8.92
N LYS A 9 18.91 15.26 -7.83
CA LYS A 9 17.96 14.15 -7.77
C LYS A 9 16.79 14.50 -6.88
N MET A 10 15.58 14.33 -7.38
CA MET A 10 14.31 14.62 -6.71
C MET A 10 13.33 13.45 -6.80
N LEU A 11 13.55 12.47 -7.69
CA LEU A 11 12.76 11.24 -7.80
C LEU A 11 13.36 10.14 -6.91
N GLY A 12 12.92 10.08 -5.66
CA GLY A 12 13.50 9.26 -4.60
C GLY A 12 14.28 10.10 -3.59
N GLU A 13 15.45 9.65 -3.16
CA GLU A 13 16.23 10.38 -2.14
C GLU A 13 16.80 11.69 -2.71
N PHE A 14 16.46 12.82 -2.06
CA PHE A 14 16.92 14.13 -2.51
C PHE A 14 18.44 14.27 -2.38
N SER A 15 19.08 14.70 -3.47
CA SER A 15 20.50 15.03 -3.44
C SER A 15 20.90 16.08 -4.48
N ILE A 16 21.91 16.88 -4.13
CA ILE A 16 22.60 17.81 -5.03
C ILE A 16 24.08 17.44 -5.03
N SER A 17 24.67 17.22 -6.20
CA SER A 17 26.08 16.82 -6.35
C SER A 17 26.78 17.58 -7.48
N ASP A 18 28.11 17.56 -7.46
CA ASP A 18 28.96 18.31 -8.38
C ASP A 18 29.27 17.57 -9.70
N GLY A 19 28.41 16.61 -10.06
CA GLY A 19 28.57 15.75 -11.23
C GLY A 19 29.57 14.60 -11.04
N THR A 20 30.58 14.76 -10.17
CA THR A 20 31.57 13.73 -9.81
C THR A 20 31.12 12.85 -8.64
N GLY A 21 30.18 13.36 -7.82
CA GLY A 21 29.64 12.66 -6.65
C GLY A 21 30.51 12.75 -5.40
N VAL A 22 31.62 13.49 -5.46
CA VAL A 22 32.56 13.67 -4.33
C VAL A 22 31.98 14.58 -3.26
N SER A 23 31.31 15.66 -3.66
CA SER A 23 30.56 16.55 -2.77
C SER A 23 29.07 16.38 -2.99
N MET A 24 28.33 16.08 -1.91
CA MET A 24 26.89 15.85 -1.99
C MET A 24 26.15 16.46 -0.80
N ILE A 25 25.18 17.32 -1.09
CA ILE A 25 24.11 17.66 -0.14
C ILE A 25 23.05 16.59 -0.29
N SER A 26 22.72 15.92 0.80
CA SER A 26 21.67 14.93 0.80
C SER A 26 20.86 15.01 2.08
N ASP A 27 19.73 14.34 2.00
CA ASP A 27 18.83 14.01 3.07
C ASP A 27 19.49 13.35 4.32
N LYS A 28 20.67 12.75 4.16
CA LYS A 28 21.42 12.07 5.23
C LYS A 28 22.51 12.96 5.85
N ASN A 29 23.07 13.87 5.07
CA ASN A 29 24.25 14.64 5.46
C ASN A 29 23.91 16.01 6.05
N ASN A 30 22.75 16.60 5.69
CA ASN A 30 22.37 17.93 6.14
C ASN A 30 21.30 17.87 7.24
N ARG A 31 21.60 18.45 8.41
CA ARG A 31 20.73 18.39 9.61
C ARG A 31 19.59 19.42 9.60
N SER A 32 19.55 20.37 8.67
CA SER A 32 18.52 21.42 8.66
C SER A 32 17.44 21.15 7.62
N LYS A 33 16.27 20.66 8.08
CA LYS A 33 15.09 20.44 7.22
C LYS A 33 14.76 21.67 6.36
N LYS A 34 14.82 22.87 6.95
CA LYS A 34 14.52 24.13 6.23
C LYS A 34 15.50 24.47 5.10
N VAL A 35 16.78 24.10 5.23
CA VAL A 35 17.76 24.29 4.15
C VAL A 35 17.43 23.37 2.97
N LEU A 36 17.10 22.11 3.25
CA LEU A 36 16.70 21.15 2.22
C LEU A 36 15.40 21.58 1.54
N THR A 37 14.36 21.92 2.31
CA THR A 37 13.08 22.41 1.76
C THR A 37 13.26 23.65 0.88
N LEU A 38 14.13 24.59 1.27
CA LEU A 38 14.44 25.77 0.44
C LEU A 38 15.13 25.38 -0.87
N LEU A 39 16.08 24.45 -0.85
CA LEU A 39 16.77 23.97 -2.05
C LEU A 39 15.80 23.21 -2.97
N GLU A 40 15.03 22.28 -2.41
CA GLU A 40 13.98 21.53 -3.11
C GLU A 40 13.02 22.49 -3.83
N TYR A 41 12.53 23.51 -3.13
CA TYR A 41 11.61 24.49 -3.69
C TYR A 41 12.25 25.34 -4.79
N LEU A 42 13.46 25.86 -4.56
CA LEU A 42 14.18 26.67 -5.54
C LEU A 42 14.54 25.89 -6.81
N VAL A 43 14.89 24.61 -6.69
CA VAL A 43 15.17 23.77 -7.87
C VAL A 43 13.87 23.41 -8.60
N THR A 44 12.81 23.04 -7.87
CA THR A 44 11.49 22.74 -8.46
C THR A 44 10.97 23.91 -9.29
N PHE A 45 11.14 25.14 -8.80
CA PHE A 45 10.68 26.37 -9.43
C PHE A 45 11.84 27.20 -10.00
N ARG A 46 12.91 26.55 -10.48
CA ARG A 46 14.15 27.22 -10.92
C ARG A 46 13.98 28.25 -12.03
N ASP A 47 12.91 28.18 -12.81
CA ASP A 47 12.58 29.13 -13.86
C ASP A 47 11.77 30.35 -13.37
N ARG A 48 11.48 30.44 -12.06
CA ARG A 48 10.74 31.54 -11.44
C ARG A 48 11.64 32.39 -10.54
N GLU A 49 11.38 33.69 -10.51
CA GLU A 49 11.85 34.57 -9.44
C GLU A 49 10.85 34.48 -8.28
N ILE A 50 11.30 33.96 -7.13
CA ILE A 50 10.46 33.67 -5.96
C ILE A 50 10.56 34.84 -4.97
N PRO A 51 9.46 35.58 -4.71
CA PRO A 51 9.45 36.68 -3.75
C PRO A 51 9.86 36.22 -2.35
N GLN A 52 10.50 37.12 -1.60
CA GLN A 52 10.86 36.86 -0.21
C GLN A 52 9.67 36.40 0.66
N ASN A 53 8.50 37.00 0.47
CA ASN A 53 7.31 36.68 1.27
C ASN A 53 6.82 35.24 1.00
N GLU A 54 6.90 34.76 -0.24
CA GLU A 54 6.53 33.38 -0.61
C GLU A 54 7.45 32.36 0.08
N LEU A 55 8.76 32.66 0.17
CA LEU A 55 9.70 31.81 0.91
C LEU A 55 9.49 31.85 2.42
N ILE A 56 9.06 32.99 2.98
CA ILE A 56 8.72 33.09 4.40
C ILE A 56 7.49 32.23 4.71
N GLU A 57 6.42 32.40 3.93
CA GLU A 57 5.17 31.63 4.09
C GLU A 57 5.41 30.12 3.94
N LEU A 58 6.26 29.71 2.98
CA LEU A 58 6.66 28.32 2.80
C LEU A 58 7.36 27.73 4.03
N LEU A 59 8.29 28.47 4.63
CA LEU A 59 9.20 27.96 5.65
C LEU A 59 8.68 28.16 7.07
N TRP A 60 7.86 29.19 7.28
CA TRP A 60 7.30 29.62 8.56
C TRP A 60 5.86 30.12 8.37
N PRO A 61 4.89 29.23 8.13
CA PRO A 61 3.49 29.63 7.90
C PRO A 61 2.82 30.27 9.12
N ASP A 62 3.34 30.03 10.33
CA ASP A 62 2.74 30.45 11.60
C ASP A 62 3.49 31.60 12.33
N ASP A 63 4.58 32.13 11.78
CA ASP A 63 5.42 33.15 12.45
C ASP A 63 5.13 34.59 11.97
N ASP A 64 5.44 35.57 12.83
CA ASP A 64 5.37 37.00 12.47
C ASP A 64 6.37 37.35 11.34
N ALA A 65 5.90 38.12 10.35
CA ALA A 65 6.62 38.37 9.10
C ALA A 65 7.97 39.11 9.26
N ASP A 66 8.09 40.01 10.24
CA ASP A 66 9.28 40.84 10.44
C ASP A 66 10.47 40.06 11.04
N GLU A 67 10.21 39.14 11.98
CA GLU A 67 11.24 38.26 12.56
C GLU A 67 11.70 37.19 11.55
N SER A 68 10.77 36.77 10.69
CA SER A 68 11.00 35.79 9.63
C SER A 68 11.92 36.30 8.52
N ALA A 69 11.94 37.61 8.23
CA ALA A 69 12.80 38.18 7.19
C ALA A 69 14.30 38.10 7.50
N ASN A 70 14.70 38.37 8.75
CA ASN A 70 16.10 38.22 9.17
C ASN A 70 16.51 36.75 9.29
N THR A 71 15.57 35.91 9.70
CA THR A 71 15.76 34.46 9.78
C THR A 71 15.97 33.85 8.37
N LEU A 72 15.21 34.30 7.36
CA LEU A 72 15.40 33.89 5.98
C LEU A 72 16.80 34.24 5.45
N LYS A 73 17.31 35.46 5.72
CA LYS A 73 18.67 35.86 5.31
C LYS A 73 19.73 34.92 5.90
N THR A 74 19.56 34.54 7.16
CA THR A 74 20.46 33.60 7.84
C THR A 74 20.37 32.20 7.23
N LEU A 75 19.16 31.74 6.91
CA LEU A 75 18.94 30.45 6.25
C LEU A 75 19.56 30.43 4.85
N LEU A 76 19.39 31.49 4.06
CA LEU A 76 19.99 31.64 2.74
C LEU A 76 21.51 31.64 2.79
N HIS A 77 22.11 32.32 3.78
CA HIS A 77 23.56 32.26 3.99
C HIS A 77 24.03 30.83 4.24
N ARG A 78 23.34 30.09 5.12
CA ARG A 78 23.65 28.67 5.38
C ARG A 78 23.43 27.78 4.16
N THR A 79 22.39 28.06 3.37
CA THR A 79 22.06 27.31 2.14
C THR A 79 23.12 27.52 1.08
N ARG A 80 23.58 28.76 0.88
CA ARG A 80 24.69 29.09 -0.01
C ARG A 80 25.99 28.46 0.46
N ALA A 81 26.29 28.49 1.76
CA ALA A 81 27.46 27.81 2.31
C ALA A 81 27.43 26.29 2.08
N ALA A 82 26.27 25.65 2.21
CA ALA A 82 26.12 24.23 1.86
C ALA A 82 26.36 23.97 0.36
N LEU A 83 25.89 24.88 -0.51
CA LEU A 83 26.15 24.82 -1.95
C LEU A 83 27.59 25.12 -2.32
N ASP A 84 28.33 25.91 -1.53
CA ASP A 84 29.75 26.19 -1.75
C ASP A 84 30.58 24.89 -1.76
N ASP A 85 30.27 23.95 -0.88
CA ASP A 85 30.95 22.65 -0.79
C ASP A 85 30.76 21.80 -2.06
N VAL A 86 29.62 21.95 -2.74
CA VAL A 86 29.29 21.22 -3.98
C VAL A 86 29.79 21.96 -5.22
N SER A 87 29.64 23.28 -5.23
CA SER A 87 29.90 24.13 -6.40
C SER A 87 31.33 24.66 -6.50
N GLY A 88 32.17 24.40 -5.49
CA GLY A 88 33.53 24.93 -5.43
C GLY A 88 33.59 26.41 -5.00
N GLY A 89 32.71 26.82 -4.09
CA GLY A 89 32.63 28.18 -3.55
C GLY A 89 31.70 29.14 -4.30
N MET A 90 30.81 28.61 -5.15
CA MET A 90 29.95 29.39 -6.04
C MET A 90 28.47 29.39 -5.61
N GLY A 91 28.16 29.00 -4.37
CA GLY A 91 26.81 28.91 -3.83
C GLY A 91 26.04 30.23 -3.87
N LYS A 92 26.75 31.37 -3.70
CA LYS A 92 26.17 32.71 -3.88
C LYS A 92 25.78 33.01 -5.32
N GLU A 93 26.46 32.42 -6.29
CA GLU A 93 26.16 32.59 -7.72
C GLU A 93 25.08 31.62 -8.20
N ILE A 94 24.87 30.51 -7.51
CA ILE A 94 23.80 29.55 -7.77
C ILE A 94 22.45 30.07 -7.28
N ILE A 95 22.38 30.65 -6.07
CA ILE A 95 21.16 31.28 -5.56
C ILE A 95 21.31 32.80 -5.66
N ILE A 96 20.69 33.40 -6.67
CA ILE A 96 20.76 34.84 -6.93
C ILE A 96 19.60 35.59 -6.29
N CYS A 97 19.82 36.88 -6.02
CA CYS A 97 18.77 37.78 -5.55
C CYS A 97 18.59 38.91 -6.56
N ARG A 98 17.40 39.04 -7.12
CA ARG A 98 17.03 40.07 -8.10
C ARG A 98 15.80 40.81 -7.60
N ARG A 99 15.91 42.13 -7.41
CA ARG A 99 14.79 43.03 -7.02
C ARG A 99 13.99 42.55 -5.78
N GLY A 100 14.66 41.90 -4.82
CA GLY A 100 13.99 41.38 -3.61
C GLY A 100 13.36 39.99 -3.75
N ALA A 101 13.49 39.35 -4.92
CA ALA A 101 13.16 37.94 -5.15
C ALA A 101 14.43 37.08 -5.23
N TYR A 102 14.31 35.80 -4.95
CA TYR A 102 15.37 34.81 -5.04
C TYR A 102 15.09 33.83 -6.19
N ALA A 103 16.12 33.43 -6.91
CA ALA A 103 16.00 32.49 -8.01
C ALA A 103 17.19 31.53 -8.06
N TRP A 104 16.98 30.36 -8.63
CA TRP A 104 18.06 29.50 -9.07
C TRP A 104 18.71 30.07 -10.33
N ASN A 105 20.04 30.09 -10.39
CA ASN A 105 20.75 30.64 -11.52
C ASN A 105 20.94 29.62 -12.64
N ASN A 106 20.08 29.70 -13.66
CA ASN A 106 20.13 28.83 -14.84
C ASN A 106 21.34 29.09 -15.77
N GLU A 107 22.20 30.09 -15.51
CA GLU A 107 23.48 30.23 -16.22
C GLU A 107 24.52 29.16 -15.80
N TYR A 108 24.22 28.42 -14.74
CA TYR A 108 24.95 27.23 -14.33
C TYR A 108 24.23 25.99 -14.86
N GLU A 109 24.99 25.14 -15.56
CA GLU A 109 24.46 23.89 -16.08
C GLU A 109 23.99 23.01 -14.91
N THR A 110 22.68 22.81 -14.83
CA THR A 110 22.03 22.03 -13.78
C THR A 110 21.17 20.97 -14.44
N ILE A 111 21.51 19.71 -14.19
CA ILE A 111 20.79 18.53 -14.66
C ILE A 111 19.88 18.08 -13.52
N VAL A 112 18.58 18.04 -13.77
CA VAL A 112 17.57 17.63 -12.78
C VAL A 112 16.87 16.38 -13.30
N ASP A 113 16.86 15.32 -12.49
CA ASP A 113 16.29 14.02 -12.88
C ASP A 113 14.80 14.11 -13.27
N THR A 114 14.03 14.99 -12.65
CA THR A 114 12.63 15.24 -13.02
C THR A 114 12.49 15.81 -14.43
N GLU A 115 13.38 16.72 -14.83
CA GLU A 115 13.37 17.30 -16.19
C GLU A 115 13.78 16.25 -17.24
N GLU A 116 14.77 15.41 -16.92
CA GLU A 116 15.19 14.29 -17.77
C GLU A 116 14.08 13.25 -17.90
N PHE A 117 13.39 12.95 -16.79
CA PHE A 117 12.24 12.05 -16.75
C PHE A 117 11.11 12.57 -17.64
N GLU A 118 10.66 13.82 -17.45
CA GLU A 118 9.60 14.40 -18.29
C GLU A 118 10.00 14.46 -19.77
N LYS A 119 11.26 14.79 -20.06
CA LYS A 119 11.76 14.80 -21.43
C LYS A 119 11.64 13.42 -22.06
N SER A 120 12.03 12.36 -21.33
CA SER A 120 11.91 10.98 -21.79
C SER A 120 10.46 10.58 -22.02
N CYS A 121 9.53 10.94 -21.11
CA CYS A 121 8.10 10.71 -21.30
C CYS A 121 7.53 11.47 -22.52
N ARG A 122 7.96 12.72 -22.75
CA ARG A 122 7.53 13.50 -23.93
C ARG A 122 8.03 12.88 -25.23
N LEU A 123 9.27 12.41 -25.27
CA LEU A 123 9.84 11.71 -26.42
C LEU A 123 9.07 10.42 -26.71
N ALA A 124 8.79 9.62 -25.67
CA ALA A 124 7.96 8.42 -25.77
C ALA A 124 6.57 8.71 -26.35
N ALA A 125 5.91 9.78 -25.91
CA ALA A 125 4.59 10.18 -26.41
C ALA A 125 4.59 10.51 -27.92
N SER A 126 5.72 10.98 -28.45
CA SER A 126 5.88 11.31 -29.89
C SER A 126 6.43 10.17 -30.75
N ALA A 127 7.05 9.16 -30.13
CA ALA A 127 7.70 8.03 -30.81
C ALA A 127 6.72 6.88 -31.09
N ARG A 128 7.18 5.86 -31.84
CA ARG A 128 6.42 4.63 -32.13
C ARG A 128 7.32 3.40 -32.10
N GLY A 129 6.71 2.23 -31.88
CA GLY A 129 7.42 0.94 -31.90
C GLY A 129 8.57 0.88 -30.90
N GLU A 130 9.72 0.36 -31.33
CA GLU A 130 10.90 0.17 -30.47
C GLU A 130 11.45 1.49 -29.89
N GLU A 131 11.42 2.59 -30.64
CA GLU A 131 11.88 3.90 -30.16
C GLU A 131 11.03 4.39 -28.99
N LYS A 132 9.71 4.14 -29.05
CA LYS A 132 8.80 4.46 -27.95
C LYS A 132 9.14 3.64 -26.71
N LEU A 133 9.31 2.33 -26.87
CA LEU A 133 9.67 1.46 -25.77
C LEU A 133 11.00 1.89 -25.13
N ALA A 134 12.01 2.24 -25.93
CA ALA A 134 13.29 2.71 -25.42
C ALA A 134 13.15 3.96 -24.53
N HIS A 135 12.37 4.96 -24.96
CA HIS A 135 12.12 6.16 -24.16
C HIS A 135 11.29 5.89 -22.90
N LEU A 136 10.33 4.95 -22.97
CA LEU A 136 9.58 4.52 -21.79
C LEU A 136 10.51 3.86 -20.77
N LEU A 137 11.36 2.91 -21.20
CA LEU A 137 12.32 2.24 -20.32
C LEU A 137 13.34 3.22 -19.72
N GLU A 138 13.79 4.20 -20.49
CA GLU A 138 14.64 5.28 -19.99
C GLU A 138 13.93 6.09 -18.89
N SER A 139 12.67 6.47 -19.12
CA SER A 139 11.88 7.19 -18.11
C SER A 139 11.66 6.37 -16.83
N ILE A 140 11.33 5.09 -16.96
CA ILE A 140 11.16 4.17 -15.82
C ILE A 140 12.47 4.04 -15.04
N ALA A 141 13.61 3.95 -15.74
CA ALA A 141 14.91 3.84 -15.11
C ALA A 141 15.31 5.11 -14.32
N LEU A 142 14.86 6.30 -14.74
CA LEU A 142 15.13 7.56 -14.04
C LEU A 142 14.31 7.69 -12.74
N TYR A 143 13.11 7.09 -12.69
CA TYR A 143 12.22 7.16 -11.54
C TYR A 143 12.62 6.15 -10.45
N LYS A 144 13.42 6.58 -9.46
CA LYS A 144 13.89 5.71 -8.37
C LYS A 144 12.99 5.71 -7.12
N GLY A 145 11.95 6.53 -7.11
CA GLY A 145 10.99 6.65 -6.03
C GLY A 145 10.16 7.92 -6.16
N GLY A 146 9.19 8.09 -5.26
CA GLY A 146 8.31 9.27 -5.24
C GLY A 146 9.08 10.59 -5.26
N PHE A 147 8.48 11.62 -5.85
CA PHE A 147 9.03 12.97 -5.82
C PHE A 147 9.16 13.47 -4.38
N LEU A 148 10.39 13.76 -3.95
CA LEU A 148 10.75 14.27 -2.62
C LEU A 148 9.97 13.58 -1.48
N PRO A 149 10.17 12.29 -1.21
CA PRO A 149 9.28 11.49 -0.36
C PRO A 149 9.20 12.00 1.09
N LYS A 150 10.24 12.71 1.58
CA LYS A 150 10.23 13.33 2.91
C LYS A 150 9.46 14.65 2.97
N THR A 151 9.33 15.34 1.84
CA THR A 151 8.67 16.64 1.69
C THR A 151 7.33 16.49 0.93
N ALA A 152 6.96 15.28 0.50
CA ALA A 152 5.76 14.99 -0.27
C ALA A 152 4.45 15.37 0.46
N ALA A 153 4.47 15.49 1.79
CA ALA A 153 3.32 15.93 2.60
C ALA A 153 3.17 17.46 2.68
N GLU A 154 4.17 18.24 2.24
CA GLU A 154 4.06 19.70 2.19
C GLU A 154 3.07 20.12 1.09
N ILE A 155 2.26 21.14 1.37
CA ILE A 155 1.12 21.56 0.53
C ILE A 155 1.52 21.81 -0.94
N TRP A 156 2.68 22.42 -1.16
CA TRP A 156 3.17 22.72 -2.51
C TRP A 156 3.65 21.48 -3.27
N ALA A 157 4.11 20.44 -2.56
CA ALA A 157 4.73 19.24 -3.12
C ALA A 157 3.68 18.16 -3.44
N VAL A 158 2.57 18.11 -2.70
CA VAL A 158 1.47 17.14 -2.93
C VAL A 158 1.03 17.04 -4.40
N PRO A 159 0.65 18.13 -5.09
CA PRO A 159 0.21 18.03 -6.48
C PRO A 159 1.33 17.61 -7.45
N ILE A 160 2.57 18.00 -7.17
CA ILE A 160 3.74 17.67 -7.99
C ILE A 160 4.11 16.19 -7.82
N SER A 161 4.04 15.69 -6.59
CA SER A 161 4.27 14.28 -6.29
C SER A 161 3.25 13.38 -6.97
N ALA A 162 1.96 13.76 -6.89
CA ALA A 162 0.90 13.07 -7.62
C ALA A 162 1.10 13.12 -9.14
N TYR A 163 1.54 14.26 -9.69
CA TYR A 163 1.81 14.40 -11.13
C TYR A 163 2.89 13.41 -11.61
N TYR A 164 4.06 13.40 -10.95
CA TYR A 164 5.15 12.50 -11.33
C TYR A 164 4.82 11.02 -11.10
N HIS A 165 4.08 10.71 -10.02
CA HIS A 165 3.61 9.35 -9.75
C HIS A 165 2.70 8.82 -10.88
N ASN A 166 1.71 9.62 -11.29
CA ASN A 166 0.82 9.24 -12.39
C ASN A 166 1.56 9.13 -13.73
N LEU A 167 2.51 10.03 -14.00
CA LEU A 167 3.31 9.97 -15.22
C LEU A 167 4.16 8.69 -15.28
N TYR A 168 4.73 8.29 -14.13
CA TYR A 168 5.47 7.04 -13.97
C TYR A 168 4.59 5.81 -14.20
N LEU A 169 3.44 5.70 -13.51
CA LEU A 169 2.54 4.56 -13.68
C LEU A 169 2.05 4.42 -15.12
N ASN A 170 1.70 5.54 -15.77
CA ASN A 170 1.33 5.54 -17.18
C ASN A 170 2.46 5.01 -18.09
N ALA A 171 3.70 5.42 -17.83
CA ALA A 171 4.85 4.96 -18.60
C ALA A 171 5.10 3.45 -18.39
N VAL A 172 4.95 2.96 -17.15
CA VAL A 172 5.05 1.53 -16.84
C VAL A 172 3.97 0.73 -17.53
N HIS A 173 2.69 1.11 -17.39
CA HIS A 173 1.57 0.40 -18.02
C HIS A 173 1.69 0.36 -19.53
N GLU A 174 2.12 1.46 -20.15
CA GLU A 174 2.35 1.51 -21.59
C GLU A 174 3.53 0.63 -22.02
N ALA A 175 4.64 0.63 -21.27
CA ALA A 175 5.78 -0.24 -21.54
C ALA A 175 5.40 -1.72 -21.42
N VAL A 176 4.66 -2.08 -20.37
CA VAL A 176 4.14 -3.44 -20.16
C VAL A 176 3.25 -3.86 -21.31
N GLY A 177 2.35 -2.98 -21.77
CA GLY A 177 1.48 -3.25 -22.92
C GLY A 177 2.27 -3.56 -24.20
N LEU A 178 3.33 -2.79 -24.49
CA LEU A 178 4.20 -3.02 -25.64
C LEU A 178 5.01 -4.32 -25.51
N LEU A 179 5.63 -4.54 -24.35
CA LEU A 179 6.42 -5.77 -24.09
C LEU A 179 5.56 -7.02 -24.15
N ASN A 180 4.30 -6.93 -23.70
CA ASN A 180 3.37 -8.05 -23.75
C ASN A 180 2.98 -8.41 -25.19
N ALA A 181 2.85 -7.42 -26.08
CA ALA A 181 2.60 -7.66 -27.50
C ALA A 181 3.76 -8.41 -28.18
N ASP A 182 4.99 -8.18 -27.72
CA ASP A 182 6.21 -8.84 -28.22
C ASP A 182 6.61 -10.08 -27.40
N ALA A 183 5.77 -10.54 -26.47
CA ALA A 183 6.01 -11.69 -25.58
C ALA A 183 7.32 -11.61 -24.77
N GLN A 184 7.76 -10.39 -24.42
CA GLN A 184 8.97 -10.15 -23.62
C GLN A 184 8.66 -10.23 -22.11
N PHE A 185 8.24 -11.41 -21.63
CA PHE A 185 7.74 -11.59 -20.27
C PHE A 185 8.80 -11.35 -19.18
N ASP A 186 10.08 -11.67 -19.44
CA ASP A 186 11.16 -11.40 -18.49
C ASP A 186 11.30 -9.90 -18.17
N ALA A 187 11.22 -9.05 -19.20
CA ALA A 187 11.29 -7.60 -19.03
C ALA A 187 10.07 -7.05 -18.27
N ILE A 188 8.88 -7.61 -18.51
CA ILE A 188 7.66 -7.25 -17.75
C ILE A 188 7.86 -7.58 -16.28
N ILE A 189 8.40 -8.75 -15.96
CA ILE A 189 8.65 -9.18 -14.58
C ILE A 189 9.58 -8.20 -13.87
N GLU A 190 10.70 -7.82 -14.50
CA GLU A 190 11.66 -6.88 -13.91
C GLU A 190 11.04 -5.49 -13.66
N ILE A 191 10.31 -4.95 -14.64
CA ILE A 191 9.69 -3.63 -14.55
C ILE A 191 8.58 -3.63 -13.50
N CYS A 192 7.68 -4.61 -13.53
CA CYS A 192 6.60 -4.71 -12.56
C CYS A 192 7.14 -4.92 -11.14
N GLN A 193 8.23 -5.66 -10.96
CA GLN A 193 8.84 -5.82 -9.64
C GLN A 193 9.36 -4.50 -9.07
N GLN A 194 9.99 -3.66 -9.90
CA GLN A 194 10.41 -2.32 -9.50
C GLN A 194 9.20 -1.43 -9.24
N ALA A 195 8.21 -1.42 -10.12
CA ALA A 195 7.03 -0.58 -10.01
C ALA A 195 6.17 -0.91 -8.78
N VAL A 196 5.98 -2.20 -8.46
CA VAL A 196 5.28 -2.65 -7.23
C VAL A 196 6.02 -2.21 -5.96
N SER A 197 7.35 -2.05 -6.00
CA SER A 197 8.07 -1.52 -4.84
C SER A 197 7.81 -0.03 -4.59
N ILE A 198 7.37 0.69 -5.62
CA ILE A 198 7.03 2.12 -5.59
C ILE A 198 5.55 2.32 -5.30
N ASP A 199 4.68 1.61 -6.02
CA ASP A 199 3.24 1.57 -5.78
C ASP A 199 2.77 0.12 -5.55
N PRO A 200 2.73 -0.33 -4.28
CA PRO A 200 2.22 -1.66 -3.93
C PRO A 200 0.71 -1.82 -4.09
N PHE A 201 -0.03 -0.77 -4.46
CA PHE A 201 -1.51 -0.78 -4.50
C PHE A 201 -2.07 -0.58 -5.91
N ASP A 202 -1.23 -0.65 -6.93
CA ASP A 202 -1.65 -0.74 -8.31
C ASP A 202 -1.91 -2.21 -8.67
N GLU A 203 -3.19 -2.60 -8.72
CA GLU A 203 -3.59 -3.98 -9.04
C GLU A 203 -3.21 -4.40 -10.46
N GLU A 204 -3.14 -3.47 -11.42
CA GLU A 204 -2.81 -3.76 -12.81
C GLU A 204 -1.35 -4.17 -12.97
N LEU A 205 -0.44 -3.58 -12.17
CA LEU A 205 0.94 -4.04 -12.08
C LEU A 205 1.03 -5.48 -11.54
N HIS A 206 0.24 -5.79 -10.51
CA HIS A 206 0.20 -7.14 -9.94
C HIS A 206 -0.36 -8.17 -10.93
N LEU A 207 -1.42 -7.81 -11.66
CA LEU A 207 -2.00 -8.62 -12.73
C LEU A 207 -0.97 -8.94 -13.81
N SER A 208 -0.31 -7.91 -14.33
CA SER A 208 0.70 -8.03 -15.39
C SER A 208 1.89 -8.89 -14.96
N MET A 209 2.35 -8.72 -13.71
CA MET A 209 3.40 -9.55 -13.12
C MET A 209 3.01 -11.03 -13.08
N ILE A 210 1.80 -11.34 -12.59
CA ILE A 210 1.33 -12.73 -12.49
C ILE A 210 1.17 -13.34 -13.88
N GLN A 211 0.62 -12.60 -14.84
CA GLN A 211 0.48 -13.07 -16.23
C GLN A 211 1.84 -13.38 -16.87
N ALA A 212 2.82 -12.48 -16.71
CA ALA A 212 4.17 -12.69 -17.24
C ALA A 212 4.87 -13.89 -16.57
N LEU A 213 4.75 -14.04 -15.24
CA LEU A 213 5.28 -15.21 -14.52
C LEU A 213 4.68 -16.53 -15.03
N LEU A 214 3.37 -16.55 -15.30
CA LEU A 214 2.72 -17.74 -15.85
C LEU A 214 3.17 -18.05 -17.27
N ALA A 215 3.32 -17.02 -18.12
CA ALA A 215 3.79 -17.19 -19.49
C ALA A 215 5.23 -17.75 -19.54
N ASN A 216 6.05 -17.43 -18.54
CA ASN A 216 7.38 -18.01 -18.32
C ASN A 216 7.38 -19.38 -17.62
N GLY A 217 6.22 -19.96 -17.32
CA GLY A 217 6.11 -21.24 -16.61
C GLY A 217 6.48 -21.18 -15.12
N MET A 218 6.63 -19.97 -14.55
CA MET A 218 7.02 -19.72 -13.16
C MET A 218 5.79 -19.73 -12.23
N GLN A 219 4.95 -20.77 -12.34
CA GLN A 219 3.64 -20.84 -11.69
C GLN A 219 3.69 -20.69 -10.16
N GLN A 220 4.66 -21.32 -9.50
CA GLN A 220 4.80 -21.20 -8.03
C GLN A 220 5.09 -19.77 -7.59
N GLN A 221 5.85 -19.01 -8.40
CA GLN A 221 6.12 -17.61 -8.10
C GLN A 221 4.88 -16.75 -8.31
N ALA A 222 4.07 -17.06 -9.33
CA ALA A 222 2.78 -16.40 -9.58
C ALA A 222 1.80 -16.60 -8.40
N ILE A 223 1.70 -17.83 -7.87
CA ILE A 223 0.87 -18.13 -6.68
C ILE A 223 1.39 -17.38 -5.45
N ASN A 224 2.69 -17.45 -5.17
CA ASN A 224 3.28 -16.76 -4.03
C ASN A 224 3.10 -15.24 -4.10
N HIS A 225 3.18 -14.66 -5.31
CA HIS A 225 2.94 -13.23 -5.51
C HIS A 225 1.47 -12.88 -5.24
N TYR A 226 0.52 -13.65 -5.75
CA TYR A 226 -0.91 -13.45 -5.47
C TYR A 226 -1.21 -13.49 -3.97
N THR A 227 -0.66 -14.46 -3.24
CA THR A 227 -0.86 -14.57 -1.78
C THR A 227 -0.36 -13.32 -1.07
N LYS A 228 0.85 -12.84 -1.41
CA LYS A 228 1.40 -11.60 -0.84
C LYS A 228 0.55 -10.37 -1.12
N VAL A 229 -0.01 -10.25 -2.32
CA VAL A 229 -0.90 -9.13 -2.69
C VAL A 229 -2.20 -9.21 -1.91
N THR A 230 -2.77 -10.40 -1.77
CA THR A 230 -3.99 -10.62 -0.98
C THR A 230 -3.76 -10.23 0.48
N GLU A 231 -2.66 -10.68 1.08
CA GLU A 231 -2.26 -10.29 2.45
C GLU A 231 -2.08 -8.77 2.58
N LEU A 232 -1.40 -8.13 1.61
CA LEU A 232 -1.17 -6.68 1.61
C LEU A 232 -2.48 -5.87 1.61
N TYR A 233 -3.44 -6.22 0.73
CA TYR A 233 -4.72 -5.51 0.64
C TYR A 233 -5.58 -5.73 1.87
N PHE A 234 -5.57 -6.96 2.41
CA PHE A 234 -6.31 -7.28 3.61
C PHE A 234 -5.74 -6.55 4.83
N ASP A 235 -4.42 -6.52 5.00
CA ASP A 235 -3.76 -5.84 6.12
C ASP A 235 -3.94 -4.32 6.08
N LYS A 236 -3.93 -3.72 4.87
CA LYS A 236 -3.99 -2.25 4.70
C LYS A 236 -5.41 -1.71 4.64
N PHE A 237 -6.32 -2.43 4.00
CA PHE A 237 -7.66 -1.92 3.69
C PHE A 237 -8.78 -2.83 4.20
N GLY A 238 -8.49 -4.06 4.65
CA GLY A 238 -9.51 -5.03 5.08
C GLY A 238 -10.40 -5.51 3.94
N ILE A 239 -9.94 -5.41 2.70
CA ILE A 239 -10.64 -5.84 1.49
C ILE A 239 -9.82 -6.89 0.77
N ASN A 240 -10.50 -7.73 -0.01
CA ASN A 240 -9.86 -8.63 -0.95
C ASN A 240 -9.53 -7.89 -2.27
N PRO A 241 -8.53 -8.38 -3.03
CA PRO A 241 -8.23 -7.84 -4.35
C PRO A 241 -9.41 -7.94 -5.32
N SER A 242 -9.31 -7.24 -6.46
CA SER A 242 -10.36 -7.18 -7.46
C SER A 242 -10.82 -8.57 -7.96
N PRO A 243 -12.04 -8.64 -8.54
CA PRO A 243 -12.53 -9.86 -9.18
C PRO A 243 -11.63 -10.39 -10.30
N GLU A 244 -10.91 -9.50 -10.98
CA GLU A 244 -9.99 -9.85 -12.07
C GLU A 244 -8.77 -10.61 -11.54
N LEU A 245 -8.13 -10.09 -10.48
CA LEU A 245 -7.02 -10.77 -9.81
C LEU A 245 -7.45 -12.11 -9.20
N THR A 246 -8.63 -12.13 -8.57
CA THR A 246 -9.21 -13.35 -8.00
C THR A 246 -9.52 -14.40 -9.07
N LYS A 247 -10.00 -13.98 -10.26
CA LYS A 247 -10.27 -14.88 -11.39
C LYS A 247 -8.98 -15.48 -11.93
N LEU A 248 -7.94 -14.66 -12.08
CA LEU A 248 -6.63 -15.12 -12.53
C LEU A 248 -6.09 -16.23 -11.62
N TYR A 249 -6.15 -16.04 -10.30
CA TYR A 249 -5.77 -17.08 -9.34
C TYR A 249 -6.58 -18.38 -9.51
N LYS A 250 -7.90 -18.28 -9.67
CA LYS A 250 -8.75 -19.46 -9.89
C LYS A 250 -8.36 -20.23 -11.15
N ASP A 251 -7.96 -19.52 -12.21
CA ASP A 251 -7.55 -20.15 -13.45
C ASP A 251 -6.17 -20.84 -13.30
N ILE A 252 -5.23 -20.25 -12.53
CA ILE A 252 -3.95 -20.90 -12.18
C ILE A 252 -4.17 -22.22 -11.43
N VAL A 253 -5.02 -22.20 -10.41
CA VAL A 253 -5.30 -23.40 -9.58
C VAL A 253 -6.00 -24.48 -10.41
N LYS A 254 -6.93 -24.11 -11.30
CA LYS A 254 -7.58 -25.07 -12.20
C LYS A 254 -6.60 -25.75 -13.16
N VAL A 255 -5.61 -25.03 -13.70
CA VAL A 255 -4.60 -25.59 -14.60
C VAL A 255 -3.68 -26.55 -13.85
N SER A 256 -3.28 -26.22 -12.62
CA SER A 256 -2.52 -27.13 -11.73
C SER A 256 -3.25 -28.46 -11.51
N ASN A 257 -4.58 -28.38 -11.40
CA ASN A 257 -5.44 -29.52 -11.11
C ASN A 257 -5.75 -30.41 -12.33
N ASN A 258 -5.26 -30.05 -13.52
CA ASN A 258 -5.48 -30.78 -14.76
C ASN A 258 -4.42 -31.88 -15.01
N THR A 259 -3.40 -31.97 -14.15
CA THR A 259 -2.58 -33.18 -14.00
C THR A 259 -3.47 -34.21 -13.32
N GLU A 260 -3.68 -35.41 -13.90
CA GLU A 260 -4.52 -36.47 -13.31
C GLU A 260 -4.22 -36.66 -11.82
N MET A 261 -4.96 -35.94 -10.98
CA MET A 261 -4.76 -35.99 -9.56
C MET A 261 -5.37 -37.29 -9.09
N ASN A 262 -4.50 -38.21 -8.68
CA ASN A 262 -4.91 -39.40 -7.99
C ASN A 262 -5.75 -38.99 -6.77
N LEU A 263 -6.90 -39.64 -6.56
CA LEU A 263 -7.81 -39.35 -5.46
C LEU A 263 -7.12 -39.41 -4.08
N ASN A 264 -6.00 -40.13 -3.98
CA ASN A 264 -5.16 -40.15 -2.78
C ASN A 264 -4.45 -38.81 -2.52
N ILE A 265 -3.96 -38.11 -3.55
CA ILE A 265 -3.30 -36.81 -3.42
C ILE A 265 -4.30 -35.74 -3.02
N ILE A 266 -5.47 -35.70 -3.68
CA ILE A 266 -6.58 -34.82 -3.33
C ILE A 266 -6.99 -35.04 -1.87
N ARG A 267 -7.03 -36.29 -1.41
CA ARG A 267 -7.37 -36.59 -0.01
C ARG A 267 -6.33 -36.07 0.98
N GLU A 268 -5.05 -36.12 0.64
CA GLU A 268 -4.01 -35.53 1.50
C GLU A 268 -4.06 -33.99 1.51
N GLU A 269 -4.42 -33.34 0.39
CA GLU A 269 -4.62 -31.88 0.36
C GLU A 269 -5.91 -31.43 1.09
N LEU A 270 -6.97 -32.24 1.04
CA LEU A 270 -8.24 -31.98 1.73
C LEU A 270 -8.21 -32.35 3.21
N ARG A 271 -7.14 -33.00 3.70
CA ARG A 271 -7.01 -33.34 5.12
C ARG A 271 -6.77 -32.08 5.93
N GLU A 272 -7.51 -31.93 7.02
CA GLU A 272 -7.21 -30.92 8.03
C GLU A 272 -5.77 -31.10 8.53
N SER A 273 -5.03 -30.00 8.63
CA SER A 273 -3.68 -29.97 9.17
C SER A 273 -3.67 -30.59 10.58
N GLU A 274 -2.77 -31.55 10.83
CA GLU A 274 -2.65 -32.19 12.14
C GLU A 274 -2.39 -31.14 13.25
N GLY A 275 -3.42 -30.82 14.05
CA GLY A 275 -3.30 -29.90 15.19
C GLY A 275 -4.41 -28.86 15.35
N GLU A 276 -5.29 -28.67 14.36
CA GLU A 276 -6.39 -27.71 14.49
C GLU A 276 -7.60 -28.30 15.23
N THR A 277 -7.57 -28.28 16.56
CA THR A 277 -8.72 -28.68 17.39
C THR A 277 -9.73 -27.55 17.63
N HIS A 278 -9.57 -26.40 16.95
CA HIS A 278 -10.38 -25.19 17.15
C HIS A 278 -11.53 -25.14 16.14
N ALA A 279 -12.53 -24.31 16.44
CA ALA A 279 -13.62 -24.08 15.50
C ALA A 279 -13.16 -23.45 14.18
N PHE A 280 -13.86 -23.76 13.10
CA PHE A 280 -13.52 -23.29 11.77
C PHE A 280 -13.82 -21.79 11.62
N PHE A 281 -12.77 -20.97 11.61
CA PHE A 281 -12.85 -19.54 11.35
C PHE A 281 -12.74 -19.27 9.86
N CYS A 282 -13.70 -18.53 9.29
CA CYS A 282 -13.72 -18.23 7.86
C CYS A 282 -14.19 -16.81 7.55
N GLU A 283 -14.03 -16.39 6.30
CA GLU A 283 -14.62 -15.14 5.80
C GLU A 283 -16.12 -15.27 5.57
N TYR A 284 -16.81 -14.13 5.53
CA TYR A 284 -18.26 -14.09 5.37
C TYR A 284 -18.75 -14.68 4.04
N GLU A 285 -17.98 -14.57 2.95
CA GLU A 285 -18.34 -15.21 1.67
C GLU A 285 -18.32 -16.74 1.77
N PHE A 286 -17.27 -17.31 2.36
CA PHE A 286 -17.20 -18.75 2.62
C PHE A 286 -18.29 -19.21 3.58
N PHE A 287 -18.57 -18.42 4.62
CA PHE A 287 -19.67 -18.69 5.55
C PHE A 287 -21.02 -18.82 4.81
N LYS A 288 -21.30 -17.95 3.82
CA LYS A 288 -22.52 -18.03 3.01
C LYS A 288 -22.60 -19.32 2.19
N ASP A 289 -21.48 -19.78 1.64
CA ASP A 289 -21.44 -21.03 0.88
C ASP A 289 -21.62 -22.26 1.77
N ILE A 290 -20.97 -22.28 2.95
CA ILE A 290 -21.18 -23.31 3.97
C ILE A 290 -22.63 -23.31 4.44
N TYR A 291 -23.21 -22.13 4.69
CA TYR A 291 -24.62 -22.00 5.08
C TYR A 291 -25.55 -22.63 4.06
N ARG A 292 -25.36 -22.33 2.76
CA ARG A 292 -26.17 -22.91 1.67
C ARG A 292 -26.00 -24.42 1.59
N LEU A 293 -24.79 -24.94 1.81
CA LEU A 293 -24.53 -26.37 1.81
C LEU A 293 -25.23 -27.07 2.98
N GLN A 294 -25.12 -26.51 4.20
CA GLN A 294 -25.76 -27.04 5.40
C GLN A 294 -27.29 -26.97 5.31
N ALA A 295 -27.86 -25.88 4.80
CA ALA A 295 -29.29 -25.73 4.58
C ALA A 295 -29.85 -26.82 3.65
N ARG A 296 -29.10 -27.21 2.61
CA ARG A 296 -29.45 -28.33 1.72
C ARG A 296 -29.29 -29.69 2.41
N ALA A 297 -28.25 -29.85 3.24
CA ALA A 297 -27.99 -31.09 3.96
C ALA A 297 -29.08 -31.40 5.00
N VAL A 298 -29.55 -30.37 5.70
CA VAL A 298 -30.61 -30.44 6.72
C VAL A 298 -31.93 -30.97 6.14
N VAL A 299 -32.30 -30.60 4.90
CA VAL A 299 -33.50 -31.14 4.23
C VAL A 299 -33.45 -32.67 4.12
N ARG A 300 -32.27 -33.24 3.91
CA ARG A 300 -32.08 -34.67 3.72
C ARG A 300 -31.89 -35.43 5.03
N SER A 301 -31.17 -34.86 5.98
CA SER A 301 -30.81 -35.53 7.23
C SER A 301 -31.80 -35.31 8.37
N GLY A 302 -32.66 -34.29 8.27
CA GLY A 302 -33.52 -33.86 9.37
C GLY A 302 -32.75 -33.23 10.55
N GLY A 303 -31.47 -32.88 10.34
CA GLY A 303 -30.65 -32.25 11.36
C GLY A 303 -31.12 -30.83 11.70
N VAL A 304 -30.72 -30.32 12.86
CA VAL A 304 -31.00 -28.94 13.28
C VAL A 304 -29.71 -28.14 13.25
N VAL A 305 -29.74 -26.95 12.65
CA VAL A 305 -28.61 -26.03 12.64
C VAL A 305 -29.09 -24.70 13.20
N GLN A 306 -28.31 -24.10 14.10
CA GLN A 306 -28.58 -22.78 14.65
C GLN A 306 -27.56 -21.78 14.14
N ILE A 307 -28.02 -20.57 13.87
CA ILE A 307 -27.16 -19.41 13.61
C ILE A 307 -27.27 -18.49 14.81
N ALA A 308 -26.13 -18.03 15.33
CA ALA A 308 -26.08 -17.03 16.37
C ALA A 308 -25.29 -15.80 15.91
N LEU A 309 -25.81 -14.61 16.21
CA LEU A 309 -25.13 -13.35 16.02
C LEU A 309 -24.72 -12.80 17.38
N MET A 310 -23.43 -12.64 17.61
CA MET A 310 -22.86 -12.07 18.83
C MET A 310 -22.35 -10.66 18.57
N THR A 311 -22.82 -9.71 19.37
CA THR A 311 -22.54 -8.26 19.25
C THR A 311 -21.83 -7.74 20.49
N VAL A 312 -20.73 -7.03 20.28
CA VAL A 312 -19.97 -6.33 21.32
C VAL A 312 -20.52 -4.92 21.52
N MET A 313 -20.81 -4.59 22.78
CA MET A 313 -21.25 -3.25 23.21
C MET A 313 -20.52 -2.85 24.50
N ASP A 314 -20.55 -1.56 24.84
CA ASP A 314 -20.13 -1.09 26.17
C ASP A 314 -21.16 -1.52 27.24
N THR A 315 -20.77 -1.42 28.52
CA THR A 315 -21.59 -1.64 29.71
C THR A 315 -22.89 -0.83 29.74
N ALA A 316 -22.93 0.32 29.06
CA ALA A 316 -24.12 1.15 28.91
C ALA A 316 -24.97 0.82 27.65
N GLY A 317 -24.58 -0.19 26.86
CA GLY A 317 -25.29 -0.60 25.64
C GLY A 317 -24.93 0.19 24.37
N TYR A 318 -23.95 1.09 24.43
CA TYR A 318 -23.48 1.87 23.29
C TYR A 318 -22.31 1.19 22.54
N LYS A 319 -21.97 1.68 21.35
CA LYS A 319 -20.79 1.24 20.61
C LYS A 319 -19.51 1.72 21.31
N LEU A 320 -18.51 0.85 21.39
CA LEU A 320 -17.16 1.21 21.87
C LEU A 320 -16.45 2.14 20.88
N SER A 321 -15.44 2.88 21.35
CA SER A 321 -14.53 3.61 20.46
C SER A 321 -13.79 2.65 19.50
N GLN A 322 -13.35 3.14 18.35
CA GLN A 322 -12.70 2.31 17.32
C GLN A 322 -11.51 1.50 17.85
N LYS A 323 -10.65 2.13 18.67
CA LYS A 323 -9.48 1.49 19.28
C LYS A 323 -9.87 0.40 20.29
N GLN A 324 -10.88 0.66 21.11
CA GLN A 324 -11.40 -0.32 22.06
C GLN A 324 -12.09 -1.49 21.33
N MET A 325 -12.86 -1.20 20.29
CA MET A 325 -13.56 -2.22 19.50
C MET A 325 -12.58 -3.19 18.84
N ALA A 326 -11.52 -2.68 18.19
CA ALA A 326 -10.49 -3.53 17.57
C ALA A 326 -9.82 -4.46 18.60
N LEU A 327 -9.44 -3.93 19.77
CA LEU A 327 -8.85 -4.71 20.85
C LEU A 327 -9.83 -5.78 21.37
N THR A 328 -11.07 -5.40 21.65
CA THR A 328 -12.10 -6.30 22.18
C THR A 328 -12.45 -7.41 21.20
N MET A 329 -12.56 -7.10 19.90
CA MET A 329 -12.87 -8.09 18.86
C MET A 329 -11.74 -9.09 18.63
N GLY A 330 -10.48 -8.65 18.75
CA GLY A 330 -9.32 -9.55 18.70
C GLY A 330 -9.33 -10.55 19.87
N ARG A 331 -9.61 -10.06 21.08
CA ARG A 331 -9.76 -10.92 22.27
C ARG A 331 -10.98 -11.82 22.22
N LEU A 332 -12.08 -11.35 21.65
CA LEU A 332 -13.26 -12.17 21.46
C LEU A 332 -13.01 -13.30 20.45
N ASN A 333 -12.23 -13.05 19.39
CA ASN A 333 -11.83 -14.11 18.45
C ASN A 333 -11.14 -15.28 19.17
N GLU A 334 -10.16 -14.93 20.01
CA GLU A 334 -9.42 -15.90 20.83
C GLU A 334 -10.40 -16.75 21.67
N VAL A 335 -11.34 -16.10 22.37
CA VAL A 335 -12.32 -16.80 23.22
C VAL A 335 -13.27 -17.68 22.41
N VAL A 336 -13.77 -17.20 21.28
CA VAL A 336 -14.70 -17.95 20.42
C VAL A 336 -14.00 -19.20 19.88
N SER A 337 -12.75 -19.08 19.43
CA SER A 337 -12.00 -20.18 18.80
C SER A 337 -11.88 -21.43 19.68
N TYR A 338 -11.60 -21.27 20.99
CA TYR A 338 -11.48 -22.39 21.93
C TYR A 338 -12.78 -22.72 22.68
N SER A 339 -13.78 -21.83 22.64
CA SER A 339 -15.08 -22.07 23.29
C SER A 339 -16.06 -22.84 22.41
N LEU A 340 -15.78 -22.94 21.11
CA LEU A 340 -16.54 -23.69 20.12
C LEU A 340 -15.89 -25.05 19.83
N ARG A 341 -16.66 -26.00 19.28
CA ARG A 341 -16.15 -27.29 18.82
C ARG A 341 -15.53 -27.13 17.43
N SER A 342 -14.65 -28.05 17.04
CA SER A 342 -14.04 -28.04 15.69
C SER A 342 -15.07 -28.10 14.56
N SER A 343 -16.22 -28.73 14.80
CA SER A 343 -17.33 -28.77 13.83
C SER A 343 -18.14 -27.48 13.71
N ASP A 344 -17.95 -26.52 14.62
CA ASP A 344 -18.66 -25.24 14.60
C ASP A 344 -17.94 -24.26 13.67
N ILE A 345 -18.70 -23.39 13.01
CA ILE A 345 -18.16 -22.41 12.08
C ILE A 345 -18.44 -21.01 12.62
N TYR A 346 -17.49 -20.10 12.50
CA TYR A 346 -17.73 -18.70 12.80
C TYR A 346 -16.98 -17.75 11.88
N CYS A 347 -17.53 -16.56 11.68
CA CYS A 347 -16.92 -15.51 10.85
C CYS A 347 -17.16 -14.14 11.48
N ARG A 348 -16.29 -13.19 11.19
CA ARG A 348 -16.53 -11.79 11.54
C ARG A 348 -17.57 -11.20 10.58
N PHE A 349 -18.72 -10.77 11.11
CA PHE A 349 -19.81 -10.21 10.31
C PHE A 349 -19.70 -8.69 10.17
N SER A 350 -19.22 -8.00 11.21
CA SER A 350 -18.99 -6.55 11.17
C SER A 350 -17.88 -6.13 12.13
N VAL A 351 -17.63 -4.81 12.23
CA VAL A 351 -16.65 -4.25 13.15
C VAL A 351 -16.91 -4.64 14.61
N SER A 352 -18.15 -4.97 14.98
CA SER A 352 -18.58 -5.28 16.34
C SER A 352 -19.32 -6.60 16.47
N GLN A 353 -19.36 -7.44 15.43
CA GLN A 353 -20.18 -8.66 15.43
C GLN A 353 -19.47 -9.87 14.86
N TYR A 354 -19.70 -11.02 15.51
CA TYR A 354 -19.40 -12.35 15.00
C TYR A 354 -20.68 -13.10 14.68
N LEU A 355 -20.68 -13.81 13.56
CA LEU A 355 -21.72 -14.75 13.18
C LEU A 355 -21.20 -16.17 13.41
N ILE A 356 -22.00 -17.00 14.04
CA ILE A 356 -21.65 -18.35 14.46
C ILE A 356 -22.70 -19.31 13.91
N MET A 357 -22.28 -20.41 13.32
CA MET A 357 -23.11 -21.52 12.89
C MET A 357 -22.79 -22.73 13.74
N LEU A 358 -23.82 -23.33 14.31
CA LEU A 358 -23.73 -24.49 15.18
C LEU A 358 -24.46 -25.66 14.53
N PRO A 359 -23.76 -26.50 13.77
CA PRO A 359 -24.35 -27.70 13.19
C PRO A 359 -24.78 -28.69 14.28
N SER A 360 -25.93 -29.34 14.09
CA SER A 360 -26.48 -30.31 15.04
C SER A 360 -26.76 -29.76 16.45
N ALA A 361 -26.97 -28.45 16.57
CA ALA A 361 -27.39 -27.81 17.82
C ALA A 361 -28.86 -27.37 17.72
N ASN A 362 -29.63 -27.62 18.78
CA ASN A 362 -30.96 -27.03 18.94
C ASN A 362 -30.86 -25.66 19.63
N LEU A 363 -32.00 -24.98 19.84
CA LEU A 363 -32.03 -23.66 20.46
C LEU A 363 -31.39 -23.66 21.86
N GLU A 364 -31.72 -24.64 22.72
CA GLU A 364 -31.19 -24.74 24.08
C GLU A 364 -29.67 -24.95 24.09
N ASP A 365 -29.16 -25.79 23.19
CA ASP A 365 -27.73 -26.03 23.03
C ASP A 365 -27.02 -24.77 22.52
N SER A 366 -27.65 -24.02 21.59
CA SER A 366 -27.10 -22.76 21.11
C SER A 366 -26.96 -21.72 22.23
N GLU A 367 -27.95 -21.62 23.13
CA GLU A 367 -27.91 -20.73 24.28
C GLU A 367 -26.80 -21.13 25.26
N LYS A 368 -26.63 -22.43 25.53
CA LYS A 368 -25.53 -22.94 26.37
C LYS A 368 -24.17 -22.59 25.78
N VAL A 369 -24.00 -22.69 24.46
CA VAL A 369 -22.76 -22.31 23.77
C VAL A 369 -22.51 -20.81 23.88
N MET A 370 -23.52 -19.97 23.60
CA MET A 370 -23.38 -18.52 23.69
C MET A 370 -23.10 -18.05 25.12
N HIS A 371 -23.74 -18.65 26.12
CA HIS A 371 -23.46 -18.39 27.53
C HIS A 371 -22.04 -18.82 27.91
N ARG A 372 -21.55 -19.96 27.40
CA ARG A 372 -20.17 -20.42 27.63
C ARG A 372 -19.15 -19.42 27.08
N ILE A 373 -19.32 -18.96 25.84
CA ILE A 373 -18.46 -17.93 25.23
C ILE A 373 -18.47 -16.66 26.08
N SER A 374 -19.66 -16.21 26.48
CA SER A 374 -19.82 -14.99 27.29
C SER A 374 -19.17 -15.12 28.67
N SER A 375 -19.29 -16.27 29.32
CA SER A 375 -18.67 -16.55 30.62
C SER A 375 -17.15 -16.62 30.50
N ASN A 376 -16.63 -17.30 29.49
CA ASN A 376 -15.19 -17.43 29.24
C ASN A 376 -14.57 -16.06 28.93
N PHE A 377 -15.25 -15.22 28.15
CA PHE A 377 -14.78 -13.87 27.84
C PHE A 377 -14.66 -13.01 29.11
N ARG A 378 -15.67 -13.04 29.98
CA ARG A 378 -15.63 -12.32 31.28
C ARG A 378 -14.54 -12.85 32.21
N LYS A 379 -14.29 -14.16 32.22
CA LYS A 379 -13.25 -14.79 33.05
C LYS A 379 -11.84 -14.46 32.55
N ALA A 380 -11.62 -14.52 31.23
CA ALA A 380 -10.33 -14.24 30.62
C ALA A 380 -9.97 -12.75 30.68
N PHE A 381 -10.97 -11.86 30.62
CA PHE A 381 -10.75 -10.41 30.54
C PHE A 381 -11.66 -9.60 31.48
N PRO A 382 -11.50 -9.72 32.80
CA PRO A 382 -12.39 -9.10 33.79
C PRO A 382 -12.35 -7.56 33.78
N HIS A 383 -11.26 -6.96 33.28
CA HIS A 383 -11.08 -5.50 33.25
C HIS A 383 -11.65 -4.82 31.99
N MET A 384 -12.10 -5.59 31.00
CA MET A 384 -12.69 -5.01 29.79
C MET A 384 -14.14 -4.57 30.07
N LYS A 385 -14.42 -3.29 29.82
CA LYS A 385 -15.78 -2.71 29.85
C LYS A 385 -16.54 -3.05 28.58
N ALA A 386 -16.77 -4.34 28.33
CA ALA A 386 -17.48 -4.82 27.16
C ALA A 386 -18.54 -5.86 27.58
N LEU A 387 -19.74 -5.69 27.05
CA LEU A 387 -20.85 -6.64 27.14
C LEU A 387 -21.03 -7.35 25.80
N LEU A 388 -21.27 -8.66 25.89
CA LEU A 388 -21.62 -9.49 24.75
C LEU A 388 -23.12 -9.72 24.77
N HIS A 389 -23.80 -9.28 23.72
CA HIS A 389 -25.19 -9.62 23.46
C HIS A 389 -25.25 -10.63 22.33
N TYR A 390 -26.17 -11.59 22.41
CA TYR A 390 -26.33 -12.57 21.35
C TYR A 390 -27.80 -12.83 21.06
N THR A 391 -28.05 -13.23 19.82
CA THR A 391 -29.36 -13.71 19.34
C THR A 391 -29.12 -14.97 18.54
N SER A 392 -29.98 -15.98 18.70
CA SER A 392 -29.94 -17.21 17.92
C SER A 392 -31.23 -17.41 17.14
N LEU A 393 -31.11 -18.01 15.96
CA LEU A 393 -32.21 -18.32 15.06
C LEU A 393 -31.95 -19.68 14.38
N PRO A 394 -32.99 -20.50 14.18
CA PRO A 394 -32.84 -21.72 13.40
C PRO A 394 -32.48 -21.38 11.96
N MET A 395 -31.62 -22.20 11.36
CA MET A 395 -31.35 -22.16 9.93
C MET A 395 -32.62 -22.54 9.17
N GLU A 396 -33.02 -21.71 8.21
CA GLU A 396 -34.14 -22.01 7.32
C GLU A 396 -33.64 -22.83 6.11
N PRO A 397 -34.07 -24.10 5.97
CA PRO A 397 -33.80 -24.86 4.77
C PRO A 397 -34.54 -24.23 3.58
N LYS A 398 -33.90 -24.21 2.41
CA LYS A 398 -34.60 -23.86 1.17
C LYS A 398 -35.57 -24.99 0.85
N LEU A 399 -36.87 -24.72 0.95
CA LEU A 399 -37.96 -25.63 0.57
C LEU A 399 -37.87 -26.03 -0.91
#